data_AF-A0AAZ1X8R5-F1
#
_entry.id   AF-A0AAZ1X8R5-F1
#
_cell.length_a   1.000
_cell.length_b   1.000
_cell.length_c   1.000
_cell.angle_alpha   90.00
_cell.angle_beta   90.00
_cell.angle_gamma   90.00
#
_symmetry.space_group_name_H-M   'P 1'
#
loop_
_entity.id
_entity.type
_entity.pdbx_description
1 polymer ?
#
loop_
_entity_poly.entity_id
_entity_poly.type
_entity_poly.pdbx_seq_one_letter_code
_entity_poly.pdbx_strand_id
1 'polypeptide(L)'
;MKSKEHTRQVRDKVIEKFKAGLGYKKISQALNIPRSTVQAIIQKWKEYGTTVNLPRQGRPPKLTGRTRRALIRNAAKRPMVTLDELQRSTAQVGESVHRTTISRALHEVGLYGRVARRKPLLTENHKKSRLQFATSHVGDCQWKIVLVVSISF
;
A
#
# COMPACT_ATOMS: atom_id res chain seq x y z
N MET A 1 9.57 -10.39 32.34
CA MET A 1 9.85 -9.70 31.06
C MET A 1 10.25 -10.73 30.01
N LYS A 2 9.68 -10.71 28.80
CA LYS A 2 10.14 -11.60 27.71
C LYS A 2 11.43 -11.03 27.10
N SER A 3 12.42 -11.88 26.85
CA SER A 3 13.68 -11.48 26.23
C SER A 3 13.50 -11.15 24.74
N LYS A 4 14.44 -10.38 24.20
CA LYS A 4 14.52 -10.05 22.78
C LYS A 4 14.67 -11.33 21.95
N GLU A 5 14.03 -11.36 20.77
CA GLU A 5 14.13 -12.50 19.85
C GLU A 5 15.58 -12.73 19.40
N HIS A 6 16.00 -14.00 19.30
CA HIS A 6 17.34 -14.36 18.84
C HIS A 6 17.55 -13.96 17.37
N THR A 7 18.78 -13.59 17.01
CA THR A 7 19.16 -13.27 15.64
C THR A 7 19.01 -14.49 14.73
N ARG A 8 18.86 -14.24 13.42
CA ARG A 8 18.74 -15.30 12.40
C ARG A 8 19.93 -16.27 12.45
N GLN A 9 21.14 -15.74 12.54
CA GLN A 9 22.39 -16.51 12.61
C GLN A 9 22.40 -17.52 13.77
N VAL A 10 21.90 -17.12 14.94
CA VAL A 10 21.84 -18.01 16.11
C VAL A 10 20.87 -19.16 15.87
N ARG A 11 19.73 -18.89 15.23
CA ARG A 11 18.74 -19.92 14.89
C ARG A 11 19.24 -20.86 13.78
N ASP A 12 19.99 -20.34 12.81
CA ASP A 12 20.60 -21.17 11.76
C ASP A 12 21.62 -22.15 12.36
N LYS A 13 22.46 -21.69 13.30
CA LYS A 13 23.39 -22.55 14.06
C LYS A 13 22.68 -23.62 14.89
N VAL A 14 21.48 -23.34 15.43
CA VAL A 14 20.66 -24.35 16.13
C VAL A 14 20.25 -25.46 15.15
N ILE A 15 19.80 -25.09 13.95
CA ILE A 15 19.35 -26.05 12.93
C ILE A 15 20.53 -26.85 12.37
N GLU A 16 21.68 -26.22 12.15
CA GLU A 16 22.92 -26.89 11.71
C GLU A 16 23.34 -27.98 12.72
N LYS A 17 23.40 -27.64 14.02
CA LYS A 17 23.71 -28.61 15.08
C LYS A 17 22.65 -29.71 15.20
N PHE A 18 21.38 -29.38 14.98
CA PHE A 18 20.30 -30.37 14.98
C PHE A 18 20.43 -31.34 13.79
N LYS A 19 20.76 -30.85 12.59
CA LYS A 19 21.05 -31.69 11.41
C LYS A 19 22.26 -32.59 11.62
N ALA A 20 23.24 -32.15 12.39
CA ALA A 20 24.38 -32.96 12.82
C ALA A 20 24.04 -34.03 13.89
N GLY A 21 22.76 -34.19 14.27
CA GLY A 21 22.32 -35.23 15.20
C GLY A 21 22.55 -34.91 16.69
N LEU A 22 22.90 -33.67 17.04
CA LEU A 22 23.09 -33.27 18.43
C LEU A 22 21.74 -33.17 19.17
N GLY A 23 21.68 -33.76 20.38
CA GLY A 23 20.51 -33.67 21.24
C GLY A 23 20.26 -32.26 21.80
N TYR A 24 19.00 -31.95 22.13
CA TYR A 24 18.56 -30.62 22.58
C TYR A 24 19.38 -30.02 23.74
N LYS A 25 19.77 -30.85 24.72
CA LYS A 25 20.57 -30.42 25.89
C LYS A 25 21.97 -29.95 25.49
N LYS A 26 22.63 -30.66 24.57
CA LYS A 26 23.96 -30.30 24.07
C LYS A 26 23.92 -29.00 23.27
N ILE A 27 22.88 -28.81 22.44
CA ILE A 27 22.69 -27.57 21.67
C ILE A 27 22.44 -26.38 22.61
N SER A 28 21.59 -26.56 23.62
CA SER A 28 21.29 -25.55 24.64
C SER A 28 22.54 -25.07 25.37
N GLN A 29 23.38 -26.00 25.85
CA GLN A 29 24.64 -25.68 26.51
C GLN A 29 25.64 -25.00 25.55
N ALA A 30 25.78 -25.50 24.33
CA ALA A 30 26.78 -25.00 23.38
C ALA A 30 26.46 -23.60 22.81
N LEU A 31 25.20 -23.16 22.86
CA LEU A 31 24.78 -21.84 22.38
C LEU A 31 24.32 -20.91 23.52
N ASN A 32 24.33 -21.40 24.77
CA ASN A 32 23.79 -20.72 25.95
C ASN A 32 22.34 -20.23 25.77
N ILE A 33 21.50 -21.07 25.16
CA ILE A 33 20.08 -20.79 24.91
C ILE A 33 19.23 -21.73 25.75
N PRO A 34 18.11 -21.28 26.35
CA PRO A 34 17.21 -22.18 27.07
C PRO A 34 16.71 -23.33 26.19
N ARG A 35 16.63 -24.54 26.76
CA ARG A 35 16.16 -25.74 26.06
C ARG A 35 14.80 -25.54 25.39
N SER A 36 13.87 -24.84 26.05
CA SER A 36 12.53 -24.55 25.51
C SER A 36 12.59 -23.74 24.21
N THR A 37 13.52 -22.80 24.11
CA THR A 37 13.71 -21.99 22.91
C THR A 37 14.33 -22.80 21.78
N VAL A 38 15.30 -23.67 22.08
CA VAL A 38 15.88 -24.62 21.10
C VAL A 38 14.78 -25.52 20.53
N GLN A 39 13.92 -26.08 21.39
CA GLN A 39 12.78 -26.90 20.98
C GLN A 39 11.80 -26.10 20.10
N ALA A 40 11.46 -24.87 20.48
CA ALA A 40 10.56 -24.02 19.71
C ALA A 40 11.12 -23.68 18.31
N ILE A 41 12.43 -23.44 18.20
CA ILE A 41 13.10 -23.20 16.91
C ILE A 41 12.99 -24.44 16.01
N ILE A 42 13.30 -25.62 16.55
CA ILE A 42 13.28 -26.86 15.78
C ILE A 42 11.85 -27.24 15.38
N GLN A 43 10.87 -27.05 16.27
CA GLN A 43 9.46 -27.30 15.97
C GLN A 43 8.97 -26.40 14.82
N LYS A 44 9.28 -25.09 14.89
CA LYS A 44 8.97 -24.15 13.79
C LYS A 44 9.65 -24.53 12.49
N TRP A 45 10.92 -24.96 12.55
CA TRP A 45 11.63 -25.39 11.36
C TRP A 45 11.01 -26.65 10.74
N LYS A 46 10.56 -27.61 11.56
CA LYS A 46 9.84 -28.81 11.07
C LYS A 46 8.51 -28.48 10.42
N GLU A 47 7.79 -27.47 10.93
CA GLU A 47 6.47 -27.08 10.44
C GLU A 47 6.53 -26.19 9.20
N TYR A 48 7.39 -25.17 9.20
CA TYR A 48 7.45 -24.14 8.15
C TYR A 48 8.69 -24.23 7.24
N GLY A 49 9.65 -25.11 7.54
CA GLY A 49 10.90 -25.26 6.78
C GLY A 49 11.85 -24.06 6.85
N THR A 50 11.50 -23.01 7.60
CA THR A 50 12.18 -21.71 7.58
C THR A 50 12.74 -21.33 8.94
N THR A 51 13.93 -20.72 8.94
CA THR A 51 14.56 -20.19 10.16
C THR A 51 14.19 -18.74 10.44
N VAL A 52 13.64 -18.03 9.43
CA VAL A 52 13.27 -16.62 9.51
C VAL A 52 11.99 -16.48 10.34
N ASN A 53 11.90 -15.42 11.15
CA ASN A 53 10.66 -15.16 11.86
C ASN A 53 9.63 -14.64 10.85
N LEU A 54 8.48 -15.31 10.78
CA LEU A 54 7.38 -14.80 9.98
C LEU A 54 6.91 -13.45 10.52
N PRO A 55 6.49 -12.53 9.62
CA PRO A 55 5.85 -11.30 10.06
C PRO A 55 4.63 -11.65 10.91
N ARG A 56 4.46 -10.93 12.01
CA ARG A 56 3.26 -11.07 12.84
C ARG A 56 2.07 -10.57 12.03
N GLN A 57 0.92 -11.23 12.15
CA GLN A 57 -0.29 -10.86 11.39
C GLN A 57 -0.82 -9.44 11.69
N GLY A 58 -0.31 -8.80 12.74
CA GLY A 58 -0.72 -7.45 13.12
C GLY A 58 -2.16 -7.40 13.63
N ARG A 59 -2.68 -6.19 13.79
CA ARG A 59 -4.08 -5.97 14.19
C ARG A 59 -4.95 -6.02 12.93
N PRO A 60 -6.06 -6.78 12.92
CA PRO A 60 -6.97 -6.78 11.78
C PRO A 60 -7.53 -5.37 11.51
N PRO A 61 -7.67 -4.95 10.24
CA PRO A 61 -8.27 -3.67 9.90
C PRO A 61 -9.72 -3.56 10.39
N LYS A 62 -10.15 -2.35 10.74
CA LYS A 62 -11.54 -2.10 11.14
C LYS A 62 -12.52 -2.17 9.96
N LEU A 63 -12.05 -1.81 8.75
CA LEU A 63 -12.85 -1.87 7.53
C LEU A 63 -12.86 -3.29 6.97
N THR A 64 -14.04 -3.80 6.62
CA THR A 64 -14.10 -5.08 5.91
C THR A 64 -13.61 -4.93 4.47
N GLY A 65 -13.12 -6.02 3.87
CA GLY A 65 -12.64 -5.99 2.49
C GLY A 65 -13.72 -5.56 1.48
N ARG A 66 -15.00 -5.87 1.74
CA ARG A 66 -16.13 -5.45 0.90
C ARG A 66 -16.36 -3.94 1.00
N THR A 67 -16.48 -3.42 2.21
CA THR A 67 -16.73 -1.99 2.45
C THR A 67 -15.57 -1.14 1.94
N ARG A 68 -14.33 -1.58 2.18
CA ARG A 68 -13.13 -0.93 1.62
C ARG A 68 -13.19 -0.82 0.10
N ARG A 69 -13.51 -1.90 -0.62
CA ARG A 69 -13.64 -1.87 -2.09
C ARG A 69 -14.76 -0.96 -2.57
N ALA A 70 -15.90 -0.95 -1.88
CA ALA A 70 -17.01 -0.06 -2.20
C ALA A 70 -16.62 1.41 -2.03
N LEU A 71 -15.92 1.73 -0.94
CA LEU A 71 -15.42 3.06 -0.63
C LEU A 71 -14.45 3.57 -1.71
N ILE A 72 -13.48 2.74 -2.11
CA ILE A 72 -12.51 3.09 -3.16
C ILE A 72 -13.24 3.34 -4.50
N ARG A 73 -14.19 2.49 -4.87
CA ARG A 73 -14.98 2.68 -6.10
C ARG A 73 -15.80 3.96 -6.08
N ASN A 74 -16.40 4.31 -4.93
CA ASN A 74 -17.16 5.55 -4.80
C ASN A 74 -16.24 6.77 -4.98
N ALA A 75 -15.10 6.81 -4.27
CA ALA A 75 -14.12 7.88 -4.38
C ALA A 75 -13.55 8.02 -5.81
N ALA A 76 -13.33 6.92 -6.50
CA ALA A 76 -12.85 6.94 -7.89
C ALA A 76 -13.93 7.46 -8.87
N LYS A 77 -15.21 7.10 -8.66
CA LYS A 77 -16.32 7.55 -9.50
C LYS A 77 -16.62 9.04 -9.31
N ARG A 78 -16.47 9.54 -8.08
CA ARG A 78 -16.80 10.92 -7.70
C ARG A 78 -15.60 11.56 -6.99
N PRO A 79 -14.65 12.16 -7.73
CA PRO A 79 -13.40 12.67 -7.15
C PRO A 79 -13.58 13.88 -6.21
N MET A 80 -14.75 14.52 -6.22
CA MET A 80 -15.09 15.67 -5.35
C MET A 80 -15.81 15.28 -4.05
N VAL A 81 -16.00 13.98 -3.79
CA VAL A 81 -16.68 13.52 -2.56
C VAL A 81 -15.83 13.85 -1.34
N THR A 82 -16.49 14.33 -0.29
CA THR A 82 -15.85 14.66 0.98
C THR A 82 -15.62 13.41 1.84
N LEU A 83 -14.62 13.46 2.72
CA LEU A 83 -14.38 12.36 3.67
C LEU A 83 -15.58 12.16 4.61
N ASP A 84 -16.30 13.21 4.97
CA ASP A 84 -17.47 13.14 5.85
C ASP A 84 -18.64 12.42 5.18
N GLU A 85 -18.85 12.64 3.88
CA GLU A 85 -19.84 11.91 3.10
C GLU A 85 -19.49 10.42 3.00
N LEU A 86 -18.20 10.10 2.77
CA LEU A 86 -17.74 8.72 2.80
C LEU A 86 -17.95 8.08 4.17
N GLN A 87 -17.68 8.82 5.26
CA GLN A 87 -17.90 8.35 6.61
C GLN A 87 -19.37 8.03 6.89
N ARG A 88 -20.29 8.89 6.46
CA ARG A 88 -21.74 8.63 6.53
C ARG A 88 -22.13 7.39 5.75
N SER A 89 -21.58 7.22 4.54
CA SER A 89 -21.86 6.03 3.72
C SER A 89 -21.38 4.73 4.38
N THR A 90 -20.22 4.74 5.05
CA THR A 90 -19.73 3.56 5.79
C THR A 90 -20.54 3.28 7.05
N ALA A 91 -21.01 4.33 7.72
CA ALA A 91 -21.87 4.20 8.89
C ALA A 91 -23.23 3.58 8.54
N GLN A 92 -23.80 3.91 7.38
CA GLN A 92 -25.03 3.27 6.87
C GLN A 92 -24.89 1.76 6.65
N VAL A 93 -23.68 1.29 6.34
CA VAL A 93 -23.36 -0.14 6.17
C VAL A 93 -23.13 -0.83 7.52
N GLY A 94 -23.11 -0.08 8.64
CA GLY A 94 -22.84 -0.58 9.99
C GLY A 94 -21.36 -0.51 10.40
N GLU A 95 -20.49 0.05 9.55
CA GLU A 95 -19.07 0.23 9.85
C GLU A 95 -18.77 1.67 10.26
N SER A 96 -18.92 1.97 11.55
CA SER A 96 -18.55 3.27 12.10
C SER A 96 -17.03 3.41 12.18
N VAL A 97 -16.43 4.16 11.25
CA VAL A 97 -14.99 4.44 11.17
C VAL A 97 -14.71 5.94 11.26
N HIS A 98 -13.54 6.30 11.77
CA HIS A 98 -13.09 7.69 11.79
C HIS A 98 -12.54 8.13 10.43
N ARG A 99 -12.66 9.42 10.10
CA ARG A 99 -12.17 10.02 8.84
C ARG A 99 -10.72 9.68 8.49
N THR A 100 -9.85 9.53 9.49
CA THR A 100 -8.42 9.18 9.27
C THR A 100 -8.25 7.76 8.76
N THR A 101 -9.11 6.82 9.17
CA THR A 101 -9.09 5.43 8.69
C THR A 101 -9.47 5.39 7.20
N ILE A 102 -10.48 6.18 6.82
CA ILE A 102 -10.90 6.32 5.43
C ILE A 102 -9.79 6.94 4.59
N SER A 103 -9.19 8.05 5.05
CA SER A 103 -8.07 8.70 4.35
C SER A 103 -6.88 7.76 4.16
N ARG A 104 -6.49 6.98 5.19
CA ARG A 104 -5.43 5.97 5.06
C ARG A 104 -5.77 4.91 4.01
N ALA A 105 -7.00 4.40 4.02
CA ALA A 105 -7.44 3.40 3.06
C ALA A 105 -7.42 3.92 1.60
N LEU A 106 -7.69 5.21 1.40
CA LEU A 106 -7.59 5.87 0.09
C LEU A 106 -6.12 6.10 -0.33
N HIS A 107 -5.28 6.56 0.60
CA HIS A 107 -3.85 6.79 0.35
C HIS A 107 -3.11 5.49 0.01
N GLU A 108 -3.48 4.35 0.62
CA GLU A 108 -2.93 3.03 0.26
C GLU A 108 -3.13 2.67 -1.22
N VAL A 109 -4.14 3.25 -1.88
CA VAL A 109 -4.45 3.04 -3.31
C VAL A 109 -3.96 4.24 -4.16
N GLY A 110 -3.29 5.21 -3.56
CA GLY A 110 -2.79 6.40 -4.25
C GLY A 110 -3.85 7.46 -4.56
N LEU A 111 -5.04 7.37 -3.96
CA LEU A 111 -6.07 8.39 -4.09
C LEU A 111 -5.83 9.49 -3.04
N TYR A 112 -5.50 10.68 -3.50
CA TYR A 112 -5.25 11.84 -2.65
C TYR A 112 -6.19 12.99 -2.99
N GLY A 113 -6.49 13.82 -1.99
CA GLY A 113 -7.17 15.09 -2.22
C GLY A 113 -6.34 16.01 -3.11
N ARG A 114 -6.96 16.51 -4.19
CA ARG A 114 -6.37 17.47 -5.12
C ARG A 114 -7.42 18.51 -5.50
N VAL A 115 -6.95 19.69 -5.87
CA VAL A 115 -7.81 20.77 -6.38
C VAL A 115 -7.82 20.73 -7.90
N ALA A 116 -8.99 20.67 -8.51
CA ALA A 116 -9.13 20.73 -9.96
C ALA A 116 -8.67 22.10 -10.49
N ARG A 117 -7.91 22.11 -11.59
CA ARG A 117 -7.48 23.36 -12.24
C ARG A 117 -8.68 24.05 -12.89
N ARG A 118 -8.79 25.37 -12.73
CA ARG A 118 -9.76 26.19 -13.47
C ARG A 118 -9.42 26.13 -14.95
N LYS A 119 -10.40 25.79 -15.79
CA LYS A 119 -10.26 25.71 -17.25
C LYS A 119 -11.43 26.43 -17.90
N PRO A 120 -11.23 27.11 -19.04
CA PRO A 120 -12.33 27.67 -19.81
C PRO A 120 -13.24 26.52 -20.30
N LEU A 121 -14.54 26.78 -20.34
CA LEU A 121 -15.51 25.83 -20.88
C LEU A 121 -15.35 25.76 -22.41
N LEU A 122 -15.15 24.56 -22.94
CA LEU A 122 -15.04 24.32 -24.37
C LEU A 122 -16.33 23.71 -24.88
N THR A 123 -16.92 24.33 -25.90
CA THR A 123 -18.01 23.73 -26.67
C THR A 123 -17.48 22.56 -27.52
N GLU A 124 -18.37 21.69 -27.98
CA GLU A 124 -17.97 20.55 -28.83
C GLU A 124 -17.30 21.01 -30.13
N ASN A 125 -17.74 22.14 -30.70
CA ASN A 125 -17.10 22.73 -31.89
C ASN A 125 -15.67 23.16 -31.59
N HIS A 126 -15.42 23.83 -30.45
CA HIS A 126 -14.06 24.21 -30.05
C HIS A 126 -13.14 22.99 -29.91
N LYS A 127 -13.64 21.88 -29.35
CA LYS A 127 -12.86 20.65 -29.20
C LYS A 127 -12.47 20.07 -30.57
N LYS A 128 -13.43 19.99 -31.51
CA LYS A 128 -13.19 19.49 -32.87
C LYS A 128 -12.17 20.35 -33.62
N SER A 129 -12.36 21.67 -33.66
CA SER A 129 -11.43 22.57 -34.36
C SER A 129 -10.03 22.55 -33.76
N ARG A 130 -9.91 22.54 -32.42
CA ARG A 130 -8.61 22.44 -31.74
C ARG A 130 -7.92 21.11 -32.02
N LEU A 131 -8.66 20.01 -32.01
CA LEU A 131 -8.11 18.68 -32.32
C LEU A 131 -7.63 18.64 -33.78
N GLN A 132 -8.45 19.09 -34.73
CA GLN A 132 -8.09 19.13 -36.16
C GLN A 132 -6.82 19.95 -36.38
N PHE A 133 -6.76 21.15 -35.80
CA PHE A 133 -5.57 22.01 -35.88
C PHE A 133 -4.34 21.34 -35.28
N ALA A 134 -4.47 20.71 -34.10
CA ALA A 134 -3.36 20.01 -33.46
C ALA A 134 -2.88 18.84 -34.31
N THR A 135 -3.79 18.04 -34.88
CA THR A 135 -3.46 16.89 -35.73
C THR A 135 -2.81 17.28 -37.05
N SER A 136 -3.24 18.38 -37.68
CA SER A 136 -2.70 18.81 -38.97
C SER A 136 -1.30 19.43 -38.85
N HIS A 137 -0.93 19.92 -37.67
CA HIS A 137 0.37 20.56 -37.41
C HIS A 137 1.25 19.72 -36.45
N VAL A 138 1.00 18.41 -36.32
CA VAL A 138 1.90 17.52 -35.56
C VAL A 138 3.20 17.37 -36.33
N GLY A 139 4.30 17.89 -35.77
CA GLY A 139 5.63 17.79 -36.37
C GLY A 139 6.02 18.97 -37.26
N ASP A 140 5.16 19.96 -37.42
CA ASP A 140 5.52 21.21 -38.09
C ASP A 140 6.52 22.00 -37.23
N CYS A 141 7.78 22.04 -37.67
CA CYS A 141 8.88 22.73 -36.98
C CYS A 141 8.96 24.23 -37.30
N GLN A 142 7.89 24.85 -37.83
CA GLN A 142 7.92 26.23 -38.33
C GLN A 142 7.84 27.31 -37.23
N TRP A 143 8.17 26.98 -35.98
CA TRP A 143 8.17 27.90 -34.84
C TRP A 143 9.10 29.10 -35.01
N LYS A 144 10.07 29.04 -35.95
CA LYS A 144 10.97 30.16 -36.27
C LYS A 144 10.31 31.26 -37.10
N ILE A 145 9.18 30.99 -37.76
CA ILE A 145 8.51 31.91 -38.68
C ILE A 145 7.20 32.45 -38.08
N VAL A 146 6.60 31.72 -37.13
CA VAL A 146 5.31 32.09 -36.52
C VAL A 146 5.50 33.18 -35.46
N LEU A 147 4.88 34.35 -35.68
CA LEU A 147 4.71 35.40 -34.67
C LEU A 147 3.39 35.21 -33.93
N VAL A 148 3.45 34.96 -32.62
CA VAL A 148 2.27 34.87 -31.75
C VAL A 148 2.02 36.23 -31.12
N VAL A 149 0.92 36.90 -31.49
CA VAL A 149 0.51 38.17 -30.91
C VAL A 149 -0.66 37.92 -29.96
N SER A 150 -0.45 38.21 -28.67
CA SER A 150 -1.48 38.08 -27.64
C SER A 150 -2.03 39.46 -27.30
N ILE A 151 -3.32 39.68 -27.58
CA ILE A 151 -4.04 40.88 -27.11
C ILE A 151 -4.79 40.48 -25.85
N SER A 152 -4.35 41.01 -24.71
CA SER A 152 -5.02 40.85 -23.43
C SER A 152 -6.20 41.82 -23.36
N PHE A 153 -7.41 41.29 -23.24
CA PHE A 153 -8.62 42.04 -22.89
C PHE A 153 -8.88 41.96 -21.38
#